data_AF-A0A3D5K5F9-F1
#
_entry.id   AF-A0A3D5K5F9-F1
#
_cell.length_a   1.000
_cell.length_b   1.000
_cell.length_c   1.000
_cell.angle_alpha   90.00
_cell.angle_beta   90.00
_cell.angle_gamma   90.00
#
_symmetry.space_group_name_H-M   'P 1'
#
loop_
_entity.id
_entity.type
_entity.pdbx_description
1 polymer ?
#
loop_
_entity_poly.entity_id
_entity_poly.type
_entity_poly.pdbx_seq_one_letter_code
_entity_poly.pdbx_strand_id
1 'polypeptide(L)'
;DIDANPGVAQAFQVQSIPAVFGMVDGQVAASFVGAQGEDAVRTFVEGLLPGEEVSEIDRLIAIGDEGSLIAALGIESDNVAAVTALALLLVERAGEGDQDAALKLLERIPESADTRRIAAMARTEAVDDVEATLAELLTAVKADEDARQRFVDLLEVLGPDDERTPVWRRRLTSALF
;
A
#
# COMPACT_ATOMS: atom_id res chain seq x y z
N ASP A 1 -1.34 42.55 -19.23
CA ASP A 1 -1.40 44.01 -19.04
C ASP A 1 -2.86 44.44 -19.02
N ILE A 2 -3.31 45.13 -17.96
CA ILE A 2 -4.69 45.59 -17.82
C ILE A 2 -5.01 46.75 -18.77
N ASP A 3 -4.01 47.56 -19.13
CA ASP A 3 -4.18 48.71 -20.04
C ASP A 3 -4.48 48.23 -21.47
N ALA A 4 -3.91 47.08 -21.85
CA ALA A 4 -4.20 46.41 -23.11
C ALA A 4 -5.46 45.52 -23.07
N ASN A 5 -6.05 45.26 -21.89
CA ASN A 5 -7.15 44.30 -21.71
C ASN A 5 -8.23 44.83 -20.73
N PRO A 6 -8.90 45.96 -21.04
CA PRO A 6 -9.84 46.61 -20.12
C PRO A 6 -11.05 45.74 -19.76
N GLY A 7 -11.47 44.84 -20.66
CA GLY A 7 -12.56 43.90 -20.38
C GLY A 7 -12.25 42.92 -19.26
N VAL A 8 -10.99 42.49 -19.12
CA VAL A 8 -10.54 41.61 -18.03
C VAL A 8 -10.50 42.39 -16.70
N ALA A 9 -9.99 43.62 -16.73
CA ALA A 9 -9.98 44.47 -15.54
C ALA A 9 -11.39 44.75 -14.99
N GLN A 10 -12.37 44.96 -15.89
CA GLN A 10 -13.76 45.17 -15.51
C GLN A 10 -14.43 43.89 -14.98
N ALA A 11 -14.15 42.74 -15.60
CA ALA A 11 -14.70 41.45 -15.17
C ALA A 11 -14.24 41.04 -13.76
N PHE A 12 -12.98 41.32 -13.42
CA PHE A 12 -12.40 41.06 -12.10
C PHE A 12 -12.50 42.26 -11.14
N GLN A 13 -13.20 43.33 -11.53
CA GLN A 13 -13.42 44.56 -10.74
C GLN A 13 -12.13 45.17 -10.14
N VAL A 14 -11.05 45.17 -10.91
CA VAL A 14 -9.73 45.65 -10.45
C VAL A 14 -9.76 47.17 -10.25
N GLN A 15 -9.65 47.63 -9.01
CA GLN A 15 -9.65 49.07 -8.67
C GLN A 15 -8.25 49.65 -8.45
N SER A 16 -7.24 48.80 -8.21
CA SER A 16 -5.85 49.20 -7.99
C SER A 16 -4.87 48.11 -8.40
N ILE A 17 -3.64 48.51 -8.70
CA ILE A 17 -2.54 47.61 -9.12
C ILE A 17 -1.38 47.68 -8.13
N PRO A 18 -0.69 46.55 -7.84
CA PRO A 18 -0.93 45.20 -8.36
C PRO A 18 -2.11 44.49 -7.66
N ALA A 19 -2.84 43.64 -8.40
CA ALA A 19 -3.88 42.76 -7.88
C ALA A 19 -3.68 41.34 -8.42
N VAL A 20 -3.82 40.33 -7.57
CA VAL A 20 -3.59 38.91 -7.89
C VAL A 20 -4.84 38.11 -7.51
N PHE A 21 -5.30 37.27 -8.43
CA PHE A 21 -6.45 36.39 -8.25
C PHE A 21 -6.02 34.93 -8.48
N GLY A 22 -6.37 34.06 -7.56
CA GLY A 22 -6.19 32.62 -7.64
C GLY A 22 -7.46 31.97 -8.16
N MET A 23 -7.33 31.12 -9.19
CA MET A 23 -8.46 30.43 -9.80
C MET A 23 -8.36 28.93 -9.57
N VAL A 24 -9.47 28.33 -9.13
CA VAL A 24 -9.65 26.88 -8.97
C VAL A 24 -10.97 26.52 -9.67
N ASP A 25 -10.97 25.48 -10.50
CA ASP A 25 -12.14 25.02 -11.28
C ASP A 25 -12.86 26.13 -12.08
N GLY A 26 -12.10 27.08 -12.61
CA GLY A 26 -12.63 28.19 -13.40
C GLY A 26 -13.32 29.29 -12.58
N GLN A 27 -13.29 29.21 -11.25
CA GLN A 27 -13.81 30.23 -10.34
C GLN A 27 -12.69 30.89 -9.55
N VAL A 28 -12.91 32.12 -9.09
CA VAL A 28 -11.95 32.83 -8.22
C VAL A 28 -12.06 32.28 -6.80
N ALA A 29 -11.01 31.62 -6.33
CA ALA A 29 -10.96 31.02 -4.99
C ALA A 29 -10.38 31.97 -3.94
N ALA A 30 -9.40 32.80 -4.32
CA ALA A 30 -8.81 33.81 -3.44
C ALA A 30 -8.26 34.99 -4.24
N SER A 31 -8.06 36.15 -3.60
CA SER A 31 -7.38 37.30 -4.21
C SER A 31 -6.71 38.19 -3.18
N PHE A 32 -5.66 38.90 -3.57
CA PHE A 32 -5.10 40.00 -2.78
C PHE A 32 -4.75 41.20 -3.66
N VAL A 33 -4.69 42.37 -3.03
CA VAL A 33 -4.39 43.66 -3.67
C VAL A 33 -3.23 44.33 -2.94
N GLY A 34 -2.34 44.96 -3.69
CA GLY A 34 -1.11 45.58 -3.19
C GLY A 34 0.06 44.61 -3.13
N ALA A 35 1.26 45.16 -2.93
CA ALA A 35 2.47 44.36 -2.77
C ALA A 35 2.44 43.61 -1.44
N GLN A 36 2.60 42.28 -1.50
CA GLN A 36 2.65 41.39 -0.34
C GLN A 36 4.08 40.87 -0.14
N GLY A 37 4.45 40.55 1.10
CA GLY A 37 5.72 39.87 1.40
C GLY A 37 5.71 38.41 0.95
N GLU A 38 6.90 37.80 0.85
CA GLU A 38 7.05 36.41 0.38
C GLU A 38 6.18 35.41 1.15
N ASP A 39 6.16 35.52 2.48
CA ASP A 39 5.36 34.63 3.35
C ASP A 39 3.87 34.70 3.03
N ALA A 40 3.33 35.91 2.82
CA ALA A 40 1.93 36.11 2.50
C ALA A 40 1.59 35.57 1.09
N VAL A 41 2.50 35.70 0.14
CA VAL A 41 2.35 35.11 -1.21
C VAL A 41 2.42 33.59 -1.15
N ARG A 42 3.31 33.03 -0.34
CA ARG A 42 3.45 31.58 -0.13
C ARG A 42 2.17 30.98 0.45
N THR A 43 1.65 31.56 1.53
CA THR A 43 0.37 31.14 2.12
C THR A 43 -0.79 31.28 1.14
N PHE A 44 -0.82 32.35 0.33
CA PHE A 44 -1.84 32.52 -0.70
C PHE A 44 -1.80 31.40 -1.74
N VAL A 45 -0.62 31.01 -2.22
CA VAL A 45 -0.46 29.91 -3.19
C VAL A 45 -0.80 28.57 -2.55
N GLU A 46 -0.34 28.31 -1.33
CA GLU A 46 -0.64 27.07 -0.59
C GLU A 46 -2.15 26.88 -0.37
N GLY A 47 -2.89 27.96 -0.06
CA GLY A 47 -4.34 27.91 0.09
C GLY A 47 -5.13 27.70 -1.21
N LEU A 48 -4.47 27.78 -2.37
CA LEU A 48 -5.06 27.51 -3.68
C LEU A 48 -4.76 26.10 -4.20
N LEU A 49 -3.81 25.40 -3.59
CA LEU A 49 -3.59 24.00 -3.90
C LEU A 49 -4.82 23.22 -3.44
N PRO A 50 -5.35 22.30 -4.26
CA PRO A 50 -6.29 21.32 -3.72
C PRO A 50 -5.61 20.68 -2.52
N GLY A 51 -6.27 20.69 -1.35
CA GLY A 51 -5.78 19.90 -0.22
C GLY A 51 -5.53 18.48 -0.71
N GLU A 52 -4.53 17.76 -0.19
CA GLU A 52 -4.27 16.36 -0.58
C GLU A 52 -5.59 15.59 -0.59
N GLU A 53 -6.18 15.44 -1.77
CA GLU A 53 -7.41 14.68 -1.92
C GLU A 53 -6.96 13.25 -1.74
N VAL A 54 -7.15 12.74 -0.51
CA VAL A 54 -6.95 11.32 -0.20
C VAL A 54 -7.69 10.55 -1.27
N SER A 55 -6.95 9.75 -2.04
CA SER A 55 -7.52 9.04 -3.17
C SER A 55 -8.66 8.15 -2.68
N GLU A 56 -9.63 7.88 -3.53
CA GLU A 56 -10.73 6.98 -3.13
C GLU A 56 -10.18 5.60 -2.73
N ILE A 57 -9.10 5.14 -3.38
CA ILE A 57 -8.39 3.91 -3.02
C ILE A 57 -7.86 3.99 -1.59
N ASP A 58 -7.16 5.07 -1.22
CA ASP A 58 -6.62 5.25 0.13
C ASP A 58 -7.73 5.32 1.19
N ARG A 59 -8.86 5.96 0.87
CA ARG A 59 -10.04 5.97 1.75
C ARG A 59 -10.59 4.57 1.97
N LEU A 60 -10.76 3.79 0.90
CA LEU A 60 -11.28 2.43 0.96
C LEU A 60 -10.34 1.49 1.73
N ILE A 61 -9.02 1.60 1.50
CA ILE A 61 -8.01 0.84 2.26
C ILE A 61 -8.04 1.21 3.74
N ALA A 62 -8.22 2.49 4.08
CA ALA A 62 -8.30 2.93 5.47
C ALA A 62 -9.54 2.40 6.20
N ILE A 63 -10.64 2.11 5.50
CA ILE A 63 -11.81 1.44 6.08
C ILE A 63 -11.46 -0.02 6.40
N GLY A 64 -10.74 -0.69 5.51
CA GLY A 64 -10.10 -1.99 5.77
C GLY A 64 -11.03 -3.21 5.82
N ASP A 65 -12.34 -3.03 5.58
CA ASP A 65 -13.25 -4.16 5.43
C ASP A 65 -13.13 -4.81 4.04
N GLU A 66 -13.55 -6.08 3.93
CA GLU A 66 -13.48 -6.85 2.69
C GLU A 66 -14.19 -6.16 1.50
N GLY A 67 -15.38 -5.58 1.73
CA GLY A 67 -16.13 -4.90 0.68
C GLY A 67 -15.43 -3.65 0.16
N SER A 68 -14.85 -2.86 1.08
CA SER A 68 -14.05 -1.69 0.75
C SER A 68 -12.77 -2.05 -0.01
N LEU A 69 -12.07 -3.11 0.43
CA LEU A 69 -10.86 -3.60 -0.25
C LEU A 69 -11.18 -4.16 -1.64
N ILE A 70 -12.29 -4.88 -1.80
CA ILE A 70 -12.78 -5.33 -3.12
C ILE A 70 -13.10 -4.13 -4.01
N ALA A 71 -13.75 -3.09 -3.48
CA ALA A 71 -14.04 -1.87 -4.23
C ALA A 71 -12.75 -1.16 -4.67
N ALA A 72 -11.74 -1.09 -3.79
CA ALA A 72 -10.42 -0.52 -4.13
C ALA A 72 -9.77 -1.30 -5.28
N LEU A 73 -9.80 -2.64 -5.24
CA LEU A 73 -9.30 -3.51 -6.30
C LEU A 73 -10.13 -3.45 -7.60
N GLY A 74 -11.36 -2.94 -7.52
CA GLY A 74 -12.18 -2.60 -8.69
C GLY A 74 -11.70 -1.34 -9.40
N ILE A 75 -11.04 -0.41 -8.69
CA ILE A 75 -10.43 0.79 -9.25
C ILE A 75 -9.03 0.48 -9.77
N GLU A 76 -8.18 -0.10 -8.91
CA GLU A 76 -6.81 -0.48 -9.24
C GLU A 76 -6.54 -1.92 -8.80
N SER A 77 -6.44 -2.77 -9.80
CA SER A 77 -6.48 -4.21 -9.65
C SER A 77 -5.25 -4.78 -8.92
N ASP A 78 -4.09 -4.17 -9.12
CA ASP A 78 -2.78 -4.55 -8.60
C ASP A 78 -2.29 -3.57 -7.52
N ASN A 79 -3.20 -2.84 -6.88
CA ASN A 79 -2.85 -1.96 -5.77
C ASN A 79 -2.27 -2.78 -4.61
N VAL A 80 -0.98 -2.57 -4.34
CA VAL A 80 -0.20 -3.36 -3.37
C VAL A 80 -0.83 -3.38 -1.98
N ALA A 81 -1.29 -2.23 -1.49
CA ALA A 81 -1.85 -2.11 -0.16
C ALA A 81 -3.21 -2.81 -0.05
N ALA A 82 -4.10 -2.63 -1.03
CA ALA A 82 -5.40 -3.30 -1.05
C ALA A 82 -5.28 -4.81 -1.22
N VAL A 83 -4.40 -5.29 -2.11
CA VAL A 83 -4.14 -6.73 -2.31
C VAL A 83 -3.60 -7.36 -1.03
N THR A 84 -2.61 -6.74 -0.40
CA THR A 84 -1.99 -7.25 0.83
C THR A 84 -3.01 -7.34 1.97
N ALA A 85 -3.80 -6.28 2.17
CA ALA A 85 -4.82 -6.23 3.22
C ALA A 85 -5.94 -7.27 3.00
N LEU A 86 -6.43 -7.43 1.77
CA LEU A 86 -7.48 -8.40 1.47
C LEU A 86 -6.97 -9.84 1.60
N ALA A 87 -5.76 -10.12 1.10
CA ALA A 87 -5.16 -11.44 1.24
C ALA A 87 -4.97 -11.83 2.72
N LEU A 88 -4.52 -10.90 3.56
CA LEU A 88 -4.40 -11.13 5.00
C LEU A 88 -5.76 -11.45 5.64
N LEU A 89 -6.79 -10.66 5.33
CA LEU A 89 -8.15 -10.87 5.86
C LEU A 89 -8.68 -12.25 5.49
N LEU A 90 -8.50 -12.68 4.24
CA LEU A 90 -8.93 -14.01 3.78
C LEU A 90 -8.20 -15.14 4.54
N VAL A 91 -6.87 -15.02 4.70
CA VAL A 91 -6.07 -16.01 5.44
C VAL A 91 -6.50 -16.10 6.90
N GLU A 92 -6.77 -14.96 7.55
CA GLU A 92 -7.24 -14.92 8.94
C GLU A 92 -8.66 -15.47 9.11
N ARG A 93 -9.54 -15.24 8.13
CA ARG A 93 -10.91 -15.78 8.13
C ARG A 93 -10.92 -17.30 7.98
N ALA A 94 -10.01 -17.86 7.19
CA ALA A 94 -9.85 -19.30 6.97
C ALA A 94 -11.15 -20.02 6.56
N GLY A 95 -12.00 -19.37 5.76
CA GLY A 95 -13.18 -19.97 5.15
C GLY A 95 -12.84 -20.89 3.97
N GLU A 96 -13.84 -21.64 3.50
CA GLU A 96 -13.68 -22.54 2.35
C GLU A 96 -13.24 -21.77 1.09
N GLY A 97 -12.03 -22.05 0.60
CA GLY A 97 -11.46 -21.40 -0.58
C GLY A 97 -10.76 -20.06 -0.35
N ASP A 98 -10.74 -19.54 0.89
CA ASP A 98 -10.11 -18.25 1.21
C ASP A 98 -8.59 -18.27 1.01
N GLN A 99 -7.93 -19.35 1.40
CA GLN A 99 -6.47 -19.52 1.25
C GLN A 99 -6.05 -19.47 -0.22
N ASP A 100 -6.78 -20.18 -1.09
CA ASP A 100 -6.56 -20.18 -2.54
C ASP A 100 -6.84 -18.80 -3.15
N ALA A 101 -7.88 -18.11 -2.67
CA ALA A 101 -8.20 -16.76 -3.11
C ALA A 101 -7.10 -15.76 -2.71
N ALA A 102 -6.57 -15.87 -1.49
CA ALA A 102 -5.46 -15.04 -1.01
C ALA A 102 -4.20 -15.24 -1.85
N LEU A 103 -3.82 -16.49 -2.14
CA LEU A 103 -2.65 -16.79 -2.97
C LEU A 103 -2.79 -16.19 -4.38
N LYS A 104 -3.96 -16.34 -5.02
CA LYS A 104 -4.26 -15.74 -6.33
C LYS A 104 -4.22 -14.21 -6.32
N LEU A 105 -4.61 -13.58 -5.22
CA LEU A 105 -4.51 -12.13 -5.06
C LEU A 105 -3.03 -11.70 -5.00
N LEU A 106 -2.21 -12.39 -4.22
CA LEU A 106 -0.80 -12.08 -4.06
C LEU A 106 0.02 -12.23 -5.35
N GLU A 107 -0.39 -13.11 -6.26
CA GLU A 107 0.22 -13.25 -7.60
C GLU A 107 0.13 -11.98 -8.47
N ARG A 108 -0.77 -11.04 -8.12
CA ARG A 108 -0.99 -9.80 -8.89
C ARG A 108 0.04 -8.71 -8.60
N ILE A 109 0.81 -8.85 -7.52
CA ILE A 109 1.73 -7.81 -7.04
C ILE A 109 3.14 -8.38 -6.84
N PRO A 110 4.19 -7.53 -6.86
CA PRO A 110 5.54 -7.98 -6.57
C PRO A 110 5.66 -8.58 -5.17
N GLU A 111 6.52 -9.59 -5.02
CA GLU A 111 6.81 -10.17 -3.71
C GLU A 111 7.51 -9.17 -2.78
N SER A 112 7.05 -9.13 -1.52
CA SER A 112 7.65 -8.41 -0.40
C SER A 112 7.80 -9.37 0.80
N ALA A 113 8.38 -8.88 1.90
CA ALA A 113 8.41 -9.66 3.14
C ALA A 113 6.99 -9.98 3.66
N ASP A 114 6.08 -9.01 3.56
CA ASP A 114 4.69 -9.17 4.01
C ASP A 114 3.93 -10.15 3.13
N THR A 115 4.04 -10.04 1.80
CA THR A 115 3.32 -10.96 0.90
C THR A 115 3.83 -12.39 1.01
N ARG A 116 5.14 -12.60 1.20
CA ARG A 116 5.69 -13.95 1.48
C ARG A 116 5.16 -14.52 2.79
N ARG A 117 5.09 -13.70 3.83
CA ARG A 117 4.52 -14.12 5.12
C ARG A 117 3.05 -14.51 4.97
N ILE A 118 2.23 -13.70 4.30
CA ILE A 118 0.80 -14.00 4.08
C ILE A 118 0.65 -15.26 3.23
N ALA A 119 1.42 -15.42 2.16
CA ALA A 119 1.40 -16.62 1.34
C ALA A 119 1.78 -17.88 2.15
N ALA A 120 2.80 -17.77 3.01
CA ALA A 120 3.20 -18.84 3.91
C ALA A 120 2.10 -19.18 4.92
N MET A 121 1.44 -18.18 5.51
CA MET A 121 0.27 -18.38 6.38
C MET A 121 -0.89 -19.08 5.65
N ALA A 122 -1.11 -18.77 4.37
CA ALA A 122 -2.15 -19.42 3.57
C ALA A 122 -1.84 -20.91 3.30
N ARG A 123 -0.56 -21.27 3.12
CA ARG A 123 -0.11 -22.65 2.83
C ARG A 123 0.15 -23.49 4.07
N THR A 124 0.35 -22.86 5.21
CA THR A 124 0.80 -23.53 6.44
C THR A 124 -0.38 -23.82 7.36
N GLU A 125 -0.52 -25.09 7.73
CA GLU A 125 -1.41 -25.49 8.81
C GLU A 125 -0.74 -25.27 10.18
N ALA A 126 -1.55 -25.12 11.23
CA ALA A 126 -1.03 -25.04 12.58
C ALA A 126 -0.25 -26.33 12.93
N VAL A 127 1.00 -26.18 13.38
CA VAL A 127 1.85 -27.28 13.82
C VAL A 127 2.12 -27.18 15.31
N ASP A 128 1.99 -28.30 16.03
CA ASP A 128 2.19 -28.35 17.48
C ASP A 128 3.68 -28.22 17.86
N ASP A 129 4.57 -28.87 17.10
CA ASP A 129 6.02 -28.82 17.28
C ASP A 129 6.72 -28.38 16.00
N VAL A 130 6.97 -27.08 15.92
CA VAL A 130 7.66 -26.45 14.79
C VAL A 130 9.08 -27.00 14.62
N GLU A 131 9.80 -27.27 15.71
CA GLU A 131 11.20 -27.71 15.63
C GLU A 131 11.32 -29.15 15.14
N ALA A 132 10.46 -30.04 15.64
CA ALA A 132 10.38 -31.41 15.13
C ALA A 132 10.01 -31.42 13.65
N THR A 133 9.02 -30.61 13.25
CA THR A 133 8.58 -30.51 11.85
C THR A 133 9.70 -29.99 10.94
N LEU A 134 10.41 -28.93 11.35
CA LEU A 134 11.56 -28.41 10.60
C LEU A 134 12.69 -29.44 10.51
N ALA A 135 12.96 -30.20 11.57
CA ALA A 135 13.97 -31.26 11.57
C ALA A 135 13.62 -32.36 10.56
N GLU A 136 12.36 -32.78 10.51
CA GLU A 136 11.88 -33.79 9.58
C GLU A 136 11.99 -33.31 8.12
N LEU A 137 11.46 -32.12 7.83
CA LEU A 137 11.50 -31.53 6.49
C LEU A 137 12.93 -31.35 5.98
N LEU A 138 13.86 -30.96 6.85
CA LEU A 138 15.28 -30.78 6.52
C LEU A 138 15.92 -32.05 5.93
N THR A 139 15.42 -33.24 6.25
CA THR A 139 15.93 -34.49 5.68
C THR A 139 15.57 -34.67 4.19
N ALA A 140 14.51 -34.01 3.72
CA ALA A 140 13.94 -34.16 2.39
C ALA A 140 14.18 -32.97 1.46
N VAL A 141 14.45 -31.76 1.99
CA VAL A 141 14.56 -30.49 1.21
C VAL A 141 15.49 -30.51 -0.01
N LYS A 142 16.46 -31.43 -0.05
CA LYS A 142 17.39 -31.57 -1.17
C LYS A 142 16.76 -32.29 -2.38
N ALA A 143 15.88 -33.26 -2.12
CA ALA A 143 15.28 -34.11 -3.15
C ALA A 143 13.80 -33.76 -3.41
N ASP A 144 13.17 -33.02 -2.51
CA ASP A 144 11.75 -32.72 -2.52
C ASP A 144 11.55 -31.20 -2.42
N GLU A 145 11.00 -30.61 -3.48
CA GLU A 145 10.71 -29.18 -3.56
C GLU A 145 9.52 -28.80 -2.68
N ASP A 146 8.53 -29.68 -2.50
CA ASP A 146 7.38 -29.43 -1.63
C ASP A 146 7.83 -29.41 -0.17
N ALA A 147 8.72 -30.33 0.21
CA ALA A 147 9.35 -30.31 1.53
C ALA A 147 10.17 -29.03 1.76
N ARG A 148 10.87 -28.54 0.73
CA ARG A 148 11.60 -27.28 0.79
C ARG A 148 10.67 -26.08 0.94
N GLN A 149 9.59 -26.03 0.16
CA GLN A 149 8.59 -24.97 0.22
C GLN A 149 7.96 -24.91 1.61
N ARG A 150 7.52 -26.05 2.14
CA ARG A 150 6.95 -26.13 3.50
C ARG A 150 7.95 -25.71 4.59
N PHE A 151 9.23 -26.05 4.42
CA PHE A 151 10.28 -25.60 5.34
C PHE A 151 10.43 -24.08 5.32
N VAL A 152 10.44 -23.47 4.14
CA VAL A 152 10.54 -22.01 4.00
C VAL A 152 9.29 -21.32 4.52
N ASP A 153 8.10 -21.85 4.22
CA ASP A 153 6.84 -21.28 4.70
C ASP A 153 6.78 -21.26 6.24
N LEU A 154 7.22 -22.33 6.92
CA LEU A 154 7.32 -22.35 8.38
C LEU A 154 8.27 -21.25 8.92
N LEU A 155 9.38 -20.98 8.24
CA LEU A 155 10.29 -19.91 8.63
C LEU A 155 9.70 -18.52 8.42
N GLU A 156 8.92 -18.32 7.36
CA GLU A 156 8.24 -17.05 7.11
C GLU A 156 7.12 -16.80 8.13
N VAL A 157 6.40 -17.85 8.55
CA VAL A 157 5.39 -17.77 9.62
C VAL A 157 6.01 -17.44 10.97
N LEU A 158 7.13 -18.07 11.34
CA LEU A 158 7.89 -17.70 12.54
C LEU A 158 8.34 -16.24 12.50
N GLY A 159 8.72 -15.77 11.31
CA GLY A 159 9.17 -14.41 11.07
C GLY A 159 10.64 -14.18 11.46
N PRO A 160 11.16 -12.98 11.16
CA PRO A 160 12.58 -12.66 11.34
C PRO A 160 13.01 -12.47 12.80
N ASP A 161 12.06 -12.14 13.69
CA ASP A 161 12.34 -11.84 15.11
C ASP A 161 12.39 -13.10 15.99
N ASP A 162 11.97 -14.26 15.48
CA ASP A 162 12.08 -15.53 16.21
C ASP A 162 13.55 -15.98 16.26
N GLU A 163 14.05 -16.27 17.48
CA GLU A 163 15.44 -16.66 17.74
C GLU A 163 15.86 -17.93 16.99
N ARG A 164 14.90 -18.79 16.63
CA ARG A 164 15.13 -20.07 15.94
C ARG A 164 15.30 -19.88 14.43
N THR A 165 14.68 -18.87 13.83
CA THR A 165 14.75 -18.58 12.39
C THR A 165 16.18 -18.54 11.83
N PRO A 166 17.14 -17.78 12.41
CA PRO A 166 18.51 -17.75 11.88
C PRO A 166 19.24 -19.10 12.00
N VAL A 167 18.93 -19.90 13.02
CA VAL A 167 19.53 -21.23 13.21
C VAL A 167 19.07 -22.18 12.11
N TRP A 168 17.77 -22.21 11.83
CA TRP A 168 17.18 -23.08 10.82
C TRP A 168 17.51 -22.65 9.39
N ARG A 169 17.57 -21.35 9.09
CA ARG A 169 18.05 -20.85 7.80
C ARG A 169 19.48 -21.33 7.50
N ARG A 170 20.38 -21.29 8.50
CA ARG A 170 21.75 -21.80 8.34
C ARG A 170 21.77 -23.31 8.06
N ARG A 171 20.96 -24.08 8.77
CA ARG A 171 20.84 -25.54 8.56
C ARG A 171 20.32 -25.87 7.16
N LEU A 172 19.33 -25.13 6.67
CA LEU A 172 18.80 -25.27 5.31
C LEU A 172 19.90 -25.05 4.28
N THR A 173 20.65 -23.95 4.38
CA THR A 173 21.76 -23.66 3.46
C THR A 173 22.79 -24.80 3.47
N SER A 174 23.17 -25.31 4.64
CA SER A 174 24.10 -26.45 4.75
C SER A 174 23.56 -27.76 4.18
N ALA A 175 22.24 -27.94 4.10
CA ALA A 175 21.65 -29.15 3.53
C ALA A 175 21.59 -29.10 1.99
N LEU A 176 21.49 -27.90 1.41
CA LEU A 176 21.37 -27.69 -0.03
C LEU A 176 22.72 -27.69 -0.77
N PHE A 177 23.81 -27.29 -0.10
CA PHE A 177 25.16 -27.18 -0.67
C PHE A 177 26.13 -28.18 -0.02
#